data_AF-A0A9Q7SCY5-F1
#
_entry.id   AF-A0A9Q7SCY5-F1
#
_cell.length_a   1.000
_cell.length_b   1.000
_cell.length_c   1.000
_cell.angle_alpha   90.00
_cell.angle_beta   90.00
_cell.angle_gamma   90.00
#
_symmetry.space_group_name_H-M   'P 1'
#
loop_
_entity.id
_entity.type
_entity.pdbx_description
1 polymer ?
#
loop_
_entity_poly.entity_id
_entity_poly.type
_entity_poly.pdbx_seq_one_letter_code
_entity_poly.pdbx_strand_id
1 'polypeptide(L)'
;MEIILGLLLLGVIVGGAIIYTQGSTRRRGEQLEDAKAEARRLTERLGGQVLGLSGTDDASRQALADASERYTAASSAIEQARTPSQAALAKESAIEGLYYVRAARLAMGMDPGPELPSTAGQSRAGAVSEERRINFEGREIEASPQPSGRTPNYYPGGTVAGRPVPAGWYSEPWWKPALVAGAWGVGSALLFNSLFSGMHGVGYGAQGFESGFGQGYSDGYDAGLNAGQDGGADQGGWDQGSGADQGGGWDQGGGWDSGGSGWDGGGWDGGGGDFGGDFGDF
;
A
#
# COMPACT_ATOMS: atom_id res chain seq x y z
N MET A 1 59.28 18.12 0.65
CA MET A 1 58.20 18.76 1.43
C MET A 1 56.84 18.53 0.78
N GLU A 2 56.71 18.71 -0.53
CA GLU A 2 55.46 18.47 -1.28
C GLU A 2 54.90 17.03 -1.18
N ILE A 3 55.76 16.00 -1.23
CA ILE A 3 55.33 14.59 -1.10
C ILE A 3 54.70 14.31 0.27
N ILE A 4 55.26 14.88 1.34
CA ILE A 4 54.73 14.73 2.71
C ILE A 4 53.39 15.48 2.85
N LEU A 5 53.28 16.66 2.24
CA LEU A 5 52.05 17.43 2.21
C LEU A 5 50.93 16.71 1.43
N GLY A 6 51.28 16.09 0.30
CA GLY A 6 50.34 15.30 -0.52
C GLY A 6 49.83 14.05 0.19
N LEU A 7 50.69 13.34 0.94
CA LEU A 7 50.28 12.19 1.76
C LEU A 7 49.39 12.58 2.93
N LEU A 8 49.65 13.72 3.58
CA LEU A 8 48.79 14.26 4.63
C LEU A 8 47.40 14.63 4.10
N LEU A 9 47.34 15.31 2.95
CA LEU A 9 46.08 15.67 2.30
C LEU A 9 45.27 14.42 1.94
N LEU A 10 45.91 13.40 1.37
CA LEU A 10 45.28 12.13 1.04
C LEU A 10 44.73 11.42 2.30
N GLY A 11 45.48 11.44 3.40
CA GLY A 11 45.04 10.88 4.68
C GLY A 11 43.80 11.57 5.25
N VAL A 12 43.70 12.90 5.12
CA VAL A 12 42.51 13.67 5.53
C VAL A 12 41.31 13.37 4.64
N ILE A 13 41.50 13.28 3.32
CA ILE A 13 40.42 12.96 2.37
C ILE A 13 39.87 11.55 2.63
N VAL A 14 40.76 10.56 2.78
CA VAL A 14 40.37 9.17 3.04
C VAL A 14 39.74 9.03 4.43
N GLY A 15 40.32 9.65 5.45
CA GLY A 15 39.76 9.66 6.81
C GLY A 15 38.38 10.33 6.88
N GLY A 16 38.23 11.47 6.19
CA GLY A 16 36.95 12.18 6.05
C GLY A 16 35.89 11.33 5.34
N ALA A 17 36.25 10.64 4.25
CA ALA A 17 35.35 9.73 3.54
C ALA A 17 34.90 8.53 4.40
N ILE A 18 35.79 7.94 5.19
CA ILE A 18 35.46 6.83 6.12
C ILE A 18 34.50 7.31 7.22
N ILE A 19 34.76 8.47 7.83
CA ILE A 19 33.90 9.02 8.90
C ILE A 19 32.51 9.37 8.35
N TYR A 20 32.45 9.97 7.16
CA TYR A 20 31.18 10.34 6.51
C TYR A 20 30.34 9.11 6.14
N THR A 21 30.97 8.06 5.58
CA THR A 21 30.29 6.81 5.20
C THR A 21 29.83 5.99 6.42
N GLN A 22 30.59 5.98 7.51
CA GLN A 22 30.17 5.32 8.76
C GLN A 22 29.01 6.05 9.45
N GLY A 23 29.06 7.39 9.49
CA GLY A 23 27.99 8.20 10.11
C GLY A 23 26.64 8.05 9.40
N SER A 24 26.64 8.02 8.06
CA SER A 24 25.42 7.80 7.27
C SER A 24 24.85 6.38 7.40
N THR A 25 25.72 5.36 7.52
CA THR A 25 25.31 3.96 7.69
C THR A 25 24.70 3.71 9.07
N ARG A 26 25.29 4.27 10.14
CA ARG A 26 24.75 4.16 11.51
C ARG A 26 23.36 4.78 11.63
N ARG A 27 23.17 5.99 11.11
CA ARG A 27 21.86 6.68 11.12
C ARG A 27 20.76 5.89 10.38
N ARG A 28 21.10 5.27 9.24
CA ARG A 28 20.15 4.42 8.51
C ARG A 28 19.80 3.15 9.28
N GLY A 29 20.77 2.57 9.99
CA GLY A 29 20.54 1.44 10.90
C GLY A 29 19.61 1.80 12.05
N GLU A 30 19.85 2.92 12.72
CA GLU A 30 18.99 3.44 13.80
C GLU A 30 17.56 3.69 13.30
N GLN A 31 17.40 4.38 12.17
CA GLN A 31 16.08 4.62 11.56
C GLN A 31 15.34 3.33 11.18
N LEU A 32 16.06 2.30 10.74
CA LEU A 32 15.45 1.01 10.42
C LEU A 32 14.95 0.31 11.69
N GLU A 33 15.76 0.27 12.75
CA GLU A 33 15.38 -0.37 14.00
C GLU A 33 14.22 0.36 14.68
N ASP A 34 14.20 1.69 14.67
CA ASP A 34 13.08 2.49 15.17
C ASP A 34 11.79 2.19 14.38
N ALA A 35 11.86 2.17 13.05
CA ALA A 35 10.71 1.85 12.20
C ALA A 35 10.21 0.41 12.44
N LYS A 36 11.12 -0.55 12.62
CA LYS A 36 10.76 -1.94 12.98
C LYS A 36 10.14 -2.03 14.36
N ALA A 37 10.65 -1.30 15.35
CA ALA A 37 10.11 -1.30 16.71
C ALA A 37 8.66 -0.78 16.72
N GLU A 38 8.38 0.30 15.98
CA GLU A 38 7.03 0.82 15.86
C GLU A 38 6.08 -0.17 15.16
N ALA A 39 6.52 -0.77 14.05
CA ALA A 39 5.75 -1.79 13.35
C ALA A 39 5.46 -3.00 14.25
N ARG A 40 6.47 -3.52 14.97
CA ARG A 40 6.34 -4.66 15.91
C ARG A 40 5.31 -4.38 16.98
N ARG A 41 5.37 -3.21 17.62
CA ARG A 41 4.41 -2.82 18.67
C ARG A 41 2.96 -2.88 18.19
N LEU A 42 2.70 -2.40 16.96
CA LEU A 42 1.34 -2.43 16.39
C LEU A 42 0.94 -3.86 15.98
N THR A 43 1.86 -4.64 15.41
CA THR A 43 1.61 -6.04 15.05
C THR A 43 1.35 -6.93 16.26
N GLU A 44 2.09 -6.75 17.36
CA GLU A 44 1.84 -7.46 18.62
C GLU A 44 0.48 -7.09 19.21
N ARG A 45 0.12 -5.79 19.20
CA ARG A 45 -1.21 -5.32 19.59
C ARG A 45 -2.29 -5.98 18.74
N LEU A 46 -2.10 -6.04 17.42
CA LEU A 46 -3.03 -6.67 16.48
C LEU A 46 -3.16 -8.16 16.76
N GLY A 47 -2.05 -8.89 16.92
CA GLY A 47 -2.03 -10.31 17.23
C GLY A 47 -2.79 -10.64 18.51
N GLY A 48 -2.60 -9.84 19.57
CA GLY A 48 -3.36 -10.00 20.82
C GLY A 48 -4.87 -9.82 20.65
N GLN A 49 -5.31 -8.95 19.74
CA GLN A 49 -6.74 -8.77 19.44
C GLN A 49 -7.31 -9.90 18.58
N VAL A 50 -6.58 -10.31 17.53
CA VAL A 50 -7.00 -11.37 16.62
C VAL A 50 -7.12 -12.71 17.35
N LEU A 51 -6.16 -13.04 18.22
CA LEU A 51 -6.18 -14.30 18.98
C LEU A 51 -7.15 -14.26 20.17
N GLY A 52 -7.52 -13.08 20.66
CA GLY A 52 -8.35 -12.89 21.84
C GLY A 52 -9.84 -12.67 21.56
N LEU A 53 -10.24 -12.45 20.31
CA LEU A 53 -11.63 -12.19 19.91
C LEU A 53 -12.19 -13.34 19.07
N SER A 54 -13.48 -13.61 19.24
CA SER A 54 -14.24 -14.56 18.42
C SER A 54 -15.51 -13.88 17.93
N GLY A 55 -15.75 -13.90 16.61
CA GLY A 55 -16.86 -13.17 15.99
C GLY A 55 -18.22 -13.82 16.27
N THR A 56 -19.18 -13.01 16.70
CA THR A 56 -20.54 -13.46 17.06
C THR A 56 -21.53 -13.44 15.91
N ASP A 57 -21.23 -12.70 14.84
CA ASP A 57 -22.05 -12.51 13.65
C ASP A 57 -21.18 -12.53 12.38
N ASP A 58 -21.80 -12.50 11.20
CA ASP A 58 -21.06 -12.62 9.94
C ASP A 58 -20.12 -11.44 9.70
N ALA A 59 -20.54 -10.23 10.07
CA ALA A 59 -19.74 -9.01 9.92
C ALA A 59 -18.48 -9.05 10.79
N SER A 60 -18.60 -9.47 12.06
CA SER A 60 -17.48 -9.61 12.99
C SER A 60 -16.57 -10.78 12.63
N ARG A 61 -17.12 -11.93 12.18
CA ARG A 61 -16.32 -13.06 11.70
C ARG A 61 -15.49 -12.67 10.47
N GLN A 62 -16.11 -12.02 9.49
CA GLN A 62 -15.43 -11.57 8.27
C GLN A 62 -14.34 -10.55 8.61
N ALA A 63 -14.66 -9.53 9.42
CA ALA A 63 -13.68 -8.53 9.82
C ALA A 63 -12.51 -9.14 10.63
N LEU A 64 -12.73 -10.12 11.51
CA LEU A 64 -11.63 -10.82 12.19
C LEU A 64 -10.79 -11.69 11.25
N ALA A 65 -11.40 -12.28 10.22
CA ALA A 65 -10.66 -12.99 9.18
C ALA A 65 -9.75 -12.04 8.39
N ASP A 66 -10.29 -10.92 7.91
CA ASP A 66 -9.50 -9.89 7.20
C ASP A 66 -8.40 -9.31 8.14
N ALA A 67 -8.67 -9.13 9.44
CA ALA A 67 -7.66 -8.73 10.43
C ALA A 67 -6.53 -9.77 10.58
N SER A 68 -6.86 -11.06 10.56
CA SER A 68 -5.90 -12.17 10.65
C SER A 68 -4.99 -12.25 9.43
N GLU A 69 -5.54 -12.00 8.24
CA GLU A 69 -4.76 -11.86 7.00
C GLU A 69 -3.75 -10.72 7.13
N ARG A 70 -4.20 -9.55 7.61
CA ARG A 70 -3.32 -8.39 7.83
C ARG A 70 -2.27 -8.64 8.90
N TYR A 71 -2.60 -9.36 9.97
CA TYR A 71 -1.64 -9.77 10.99
C TYR A 71 -0.54 -10.66 10.41
N THR A 72 -0.91 -11.65 9.59
CA THR A 72 0.04 -12.55 8.93
C THR A 72 0.95 -11.77 7.97
N ALA A 73 0.37 -10.88 7.15
CA ALA A 73 1.12 -10.03 6.23
C ALA A 73 2.09 -9.10 6.98
N ALA A 74 1.62 -8.41 8.01
CA ALA A 74 2.44 -7.50 8.81
C ALA A 74 3.59 -8.23 9.52
N SER A 75 3.31 -9.39 10.12
CA SER A 75 4.31 -10.20 10.82
C SER A 75 5.44 -10.61 9.87
N SER A 76 5.08 -11.17 8.70
CA SER A 76 6.04 -11.59 7.68
C SER A 76 6.82 -10.41 7.09
N ALA A 77 6.16 -9.27 6.83
CA ALA A 77 6.80 -8.09 6.25
C ALA A 77 7.81 -7.43 7.21
N ILE A 78 7.54 -7.38 8.52
CA ILE A 78 8.47 -6.85 9.52
C ILE A 78 9.75 -7.67 9.58
N GLU A 79 9.64 -9.00 9.56
CA GLU A 79 10.79 -9.91 9.61
C GLU A 79 11.71 -9.73 8.40
N GLN A 80 11.13 -9.52 7.22
CA GLN A 80 11.86 -9.37 5.97
C GLN A 80 12.36 -7.94 5.70
N ALA A 81 11.90 -6.94 6.44
CA ALA A 81 12.23 -5.54 6.20
C ALA A 81 13.74 -5.25 6.33
N ARG A 82 14.31 -4.62 5.31
CA ARG A 82 15.72 -4.19 5.20
C ARG A 82 15.87 -2.67 5.08
N THR A 83 14.77 -1.94 4.90
CA THR A 83 14.74 -0.48 4.81
C THR A 83 13.66 0.11 5.71
N PRO A 84 13.82 1.38 6.17
CA PRO A 84 12.78 2.05 6.95
C PRO A 84 11.42 2.09 6.21
N SER A 85 11.44 2.24 4.88
CA SER A 85 10.23 2.21 4.05
C SER A 85 9.53 0.85 4.07
N GLN A 86 10.27 -0.26 4.03
CA GLN A 86 9.69 -1.61 4.15
C GLN A 86 9.07 -1.84 5.53
N ALA A 87 9.72 -1.37 6.60
CA ALA A 87 9.15 -1.43 7.94
C ALA A 87 7.88 -0.56 8.06
N ALA A 88 7.85 0.60 7.41
CA ALA A 88 6.66 1.46 7.36
C ALA A 88 5.48 0.82 6.62
N LEU A 89 5.71 0.06 5.54
CA LEU A 89 4.65 -0.70 4.86
C LEU A 89 4.08 -1.80 5.76
N ALA A 90 4.93 -2.44 6.56
CA ALA A 90 4.47 -3.45 7.51
C ALA A 90 3.68 -2.82 8.67
N LYS A 91 4.09 -1.63 9.13
CA LYS A 91 3.32 -0.80 10.06
C LYS A 91 1.93 -0.45 9.49
N GLU A 92 1.86 -0.04 8.23
CA GLU A 92 0.58 0.27 7.55
C GLU A 92 -0.33 -0.96 7.50
N SER A 93 0.22 -2.14 7.17
CA SER A 93 -0.52 -3.41 7.21
C SER A 93 -1.09 -3.72 8.61
N ALA A 94 -0.31 -3.48 9.67
CA ALA A 94 -0.77 -3.66 11.05
C ALA A 94 -1.89 -2.67 11.43
N ILE A 95 -1.79 -1.41 11.00
CA ILE A 95 -2.83 -0.39 11.19
C ILE A 95 -4.12 -0.81 10.51
N GLU A 96 -4.06 -1.26 9.26
CA GLU A 96 -5.24 -1.77 8.53
C GLU A 96 -5.87 -2.97 9.26
N GLY A 97 -5.06 -3.91 9.75
CA GLY A 97 -5.54 -5.01 10.60
C GLY A 97 -6.25 -4.51 11.87
N LEU A 98 -5.73 -3.47 12.53
CA LEU A 98 -6.37 -2.87 13.70
C LEU A 98 -7.70 -2.20 13.35
N TYR A 99 -7.85 -1.62 12.15
CA TYR A 99 -9.14 -1.12 11.69
C TYR A 99 -10.16 -2.24 11.47
N TYR A 100 -9.73 -3.41 10.96
CA TYR A 100 -10.60 -4.58 10.87
C TYR A 100 -11.01 -5.12 12.25
N VAL A 101 -10.09 -5.17 13.22
CA VAL A 101 -10.44 -5.49 14.62
C VAL A 101 -11.45 -4.49 15.18
N ARG A 102 -11.24 -3.19 14.94
CA ARG A 102 -12.18 -2.14 15.37
C ARG A 102 -13.57 -2.36 14.78
N ALA A 103 -13.64 -2.67 13.48
CA ALA A 103 -14.88 -3.00 12.78
C ALA A 103 -15.57 -4.24 13.38
N ALA A 104 -14.81 -5.30 13.68
CA ALA A 104 -15.34 -6.49 14.35
C ALA A 104 -15.93 -6.15 15.73
N ARG A 105 -15.23 -5.34 16.53
CA ARG A 105 -15.70 -4.90 17.85
C ARG A 105 -16.99 -4.09 17.73
N LEU A 106 -17.10 -3.19 16.75
CA LEU A 106 -18.32 -2.44 16.47
C LEU A 106 -19.49 -3.37 16.07
N ALA A 107 -19.24 -4.37 15.23
CA ALA A 107 -20.26 -5.35 14.84
C ALA A 107 -20.78 -6.16 16.04
N MET A 108 -19.89 -6.50 16.98
CA MET A 108 -20.25 -7.17 18.23
C MET A 108 -20.84 -6.26 19.32
N GLY A 109 -21.04 -4.95 19.04
CA GLY A 109 -21.53 -3.98 20.03
C GLY A 109 -20.56 -3.71 21.19
N MET A 110 -19.26 -3.97 20.98
CA MET A 110 -18.20 -3.72 21.96
C MET A 110 -17.62 -2.31 21.82
N ASP A 111 -16.93 -1.84 22.86
CA ASP A 111 -16.07 -0.66 22.75
C ASP A 111 -15.07 -0.85 21.60
N PRO A 112 -15.02 0.03 20.58
CA PRO A 112 -14.09 -0.08 19.46
C PRO A 112 -12.61 0.08 19.85
N GLY A 113 -12.34 0.56 21.07
CA GLY A 113 -10.99 0.84 21.55
C GLY A 113 -10.47 2.20 21.08
N PRO A 114 -9.18 2.50 21.35
CA PRO A 114 -8.63 3.83 21.10
C PRO A 114 -8.55 4.12 19.59
N GLU A 115 -8.61 5.41 19.27
CA GLU A 115 -8.47 5.91 17.90
C GLU A 115 -7.18 5.39 17.25
N LEU A 116 -7.28 5.09 15.97
CA LEU A 116 -6.18 4.57 15.16
C LEU A 116 -5.64 5.70 14.28
N PRO A 117 -4.32 5.71 14.03
CA PRO A 117 -3.75 6.65 13.08
C PRO A 117 -4.32 6.40 11.69
N SER A 118 -4.85 7.46 11.07
CA SER A 118 -5.29 7.41 9.67
C SER A 118 -4.09 7.35 8.73
N THR A 119 -4.21 6.58 7.65
CA THR A 119 -3.24 6.60 6.55
C THR A 119 -3.55 7.71 5.55
N ALA A 120 -2.55 8.12 4.77
CA ALA A 120 -2.75 9.10 3.70
C ALA A 120 -3.75 8.61 2.63
N GLY A 121 -3.84 7.28 2.42
CA GLY A 121 -4.84 6.68 1.53
C GLY A 121 -6.26 6.78 2.10
N GLN A 122 -6.42 6.45 3.40
CA GLN A 122 -7.72 6.50 4.08
C GLN A 122 -8.32 7.91 4.08
N SER A 123 -7.51 8.91 4.40
CA SER A 123 -7.97 10.31 4.47
C SER A 123 -8.49 10.84 3.12
N ARG A 124 -7.92 10.37 2.00
CA ARG A 124 -8.33 10.80 0.65
C ARG A 124 -9.55 10.06 0.11
N ALA A 125 -9.76 8.82 0.56
CA ALA A 125 -10.83 7.97 0.05
C ALA A 125 -12.21 8.29 0.66
N GLY A 126 -12.25 9.05 1.75
CA GLY A 126 -13.50 9.36 2.44
C GLY A 126 -14.14 8.13 3.09
N ALA A 127 -15.41 8.27 3.47
CA ALA A 127 -16.16 7.23 4.15
C ALA A 127 -17.62 7.24 3.74
N VAL A 128 -18.27 6.07 3.79
CA VAL A 128 -19.72 5.94 3.66
C VAL A 128 -20.38 6.70 4.81
N SER A 129 -21.19 7.71 4.49
CA SER A 129 -21.86 8.54 5.49
C SER A 129 -23.31 8.14 5.77
N GLU A 130 -23.92 7.37 4.87
CA GLU A 130 -25.32 6.97 4.94
C GLU A 130 -25.52 5.60 4.30
N GLU A 131 -26.58 4.90 4.72
CA GLU A 131 -26.96 3.65 4.06
C GLU A 131 -27.41 3.93 2.62
N ARG A 132 -26.94 3.09 1.69
CA ARG A 132 -27.38 3.14 0.31
C ARG A 132 -27.51 1.76 -0.27
N ARG A 133 -28.57 1.60 -1.05
CA ARG A 133 -28.90 0.39 -1.80
C ARG A 133 -29.17 0.77 -3.25
N ILE A 134 -28.55 0.06 -4.17
CA ILE A 134 -28.74 0.25 -5.62
C ILE A 134 -28.98 -1.08 -6.31
N ASN A 135 -29.59 -1.04 -7.49
CA ASN A 135 -29.55 -2.15 -8.42
C ASN A 135 -28.46 -1.88 -9.47
N PHE A 136 -27.49 -2.77 -9.59
CA PHE A 136 -26.40 -2.68 -10.55
C PHE A 136 -26.23 -4.03 -11.27
N GLU A 137 -26.39 -4.02 -12.60
CA GLU A 137 -26.29 -5.23 -13.42
C GLU A 137 -27.20 -6.39 -12.93
N GLY A 138 -28.40 -6.07 -12.45
CA GLY A 138 -29.37 -7.06 -11.96
C GLY A 138 -29.09 -7.58 -10.54
N ARG A 139 -28.10 -7.02 -9.84
CA ARG A 139 -27.74 -7.38 -8.46
C ARG A 139 -28.01 -6.20 -7.52
N GLU A 140 -28.42 -6.49 -6.28
CA GLU A 140 -28.61 -5.48 -5.24
C GLU A 140 -27.29 -5.26 -4.50
N ILE A 141 -26.72 -4.06 -4.63
CA ILE A 141 -25.47 -3.67 -3.97
C ILE A 141 -25.77 -2.65 -2.89
N GLU A 142 -25.15 -2.84 -1.72
CA GLU A 142 -25.36 -1.97 -0.57
C GLU A 142 -24.05 -1.47 0.04
N ALA A 143 -24.12 -0.26 0.57
CA ALA A 143 -23.09 0.36 1.40
C ALA A 143 -23.73 0.92 2.67
N SER A 144 -23.01 0.85 3.80
CA SER A 144 -23.49 1.35 5.10
C SER A 144 -22.35 1.91 5.94
N PRO A 145 -22.58 2.96 6.75
CA PRO A 145 -21.63 3.41 7.77
C PRO A 145 -21.53 2.44 8.96
N GLN A 146 -22.55 1.58 9.14
CA GLN A 146 -22.66 0.68 10.28
C GLN A 146 -22.70 -0.80 9.84
N PRO A 147 -22.18 -1.73 10.67
CA PRO A 147 -22.28 -3.15 10.38
C PRO A 147 -23.73 -3.59 10.34
N SER A 148 -24.06 -4.49 9.41
CA SER A 148 -25.37 -5.13 9.33
C SER A 148 -25.24 -6.50 8.68
N GLY A 149 -26.25 -7.36 8.85
CA GLY A 149 -26.30 -8.65 8.15
C GLY A 149 -26.35 -8.52 6.61
N ARG A 150 -26.73 -7.35 6.08
CA ARG A 150 -26.74 -7.08 4.62
C ARG A 150 -25.39 -6.59 4.10
N THR A 151 -24.55 -6.04 4.98
CA THR A 151 -23.27 -5.43 4.63
C THR A 151 -22.16 -6.02 5.51
N PRO A 152 -21.82 -7.31 5.37
CA PRO A 152 -20.86 -7.97 6.26
C PRO A 152 -19.39 -7.63 5.93
N ASN A 153 -19.12 -7.02 4.78
CA ASN A 153 -17.76 -6.77 4.31
C ASN A 153 -17.30 -5.37 4.70
N TYR A 154 -16.41 -5.26 5.67
CA TYR A 154 -15.80 -3.97 6.02
C TYR A 154 -14.62 -3.66 5.10
N TYR A 155 -14.43 -2.38 4.78
CA TYR A 155 -13.19 -1.85 4.22
C TYR A 155 -12.75 -0.61 5.02
N PRO A 156 -11.48 -0.52 5.44
CA PRO A 156 -10.99 0.58 6.26
C PRO A 156 -10.81 1.91 5.51
N GLY A 157 -11.01 1.92 4.19
CA GLY A 157 -10.69 3.06 3.34
C GLY A 157 -9.25 3.01 2.84
N GLY A 158 -8.97 3.58 1.67
CA GLY A 158 -7.63 3.57 1.10
C GLY A 158 -7.60 3.54 -0.42
N THR A 159 -6.47 3.12 -0.99
CA THR A 159 -6.27 3.02 -2.43
C THR A 159 -6.09 1.56 -2.86
N VAL A 160 -6.85 1.13 -3.87
CA VAL A 160 -6.74 -0.20 -4.48
C VAL A 160 -6.47 -0.03 -5.97
N ALA A 161 -5.37 -0.60 -6.46
CA ALA A 161 -4.92 -0.47 -7.85
C ALA A 161 -4.99 0.98 -8.37
N GLY A 162 -4.48 1.92 -7.57
CA GLY A 162 -4.44 3.35 -7.89
C GLY A 162 -5.75 4.12 -7.68
N ARG A 163 -6.86 3.46 -7.33
CA ARG A 163 -8.17 4.13 -7.14
C ARG A 163 -8.62 4.19 -5.69
N PRO A 164 -9.18 5.32 -5.23
CA PRO A 164 -9.65 5.48 -3.86
C PRO A 164 -10.96 4.71 -3.59
N VAL A 165 -10.98 3.90 -2.55
CA VAL A 165 -12.15 3.13 -2.10
C VAL A 165 -12.57 3.65 -0.72
N PRO A 166 -13.80 4.17 -0.55
CA PRO A 166 -14.24 4.75 0.72
C PRO A 166 -14.29 3.74 1.86
N ALA A 167 -14.02 4.19 3.08
CA ALA A 167 -14.21 3.38 4.28
C ALA A 167 -15.70 3.07 4.49
N GLY A 168 -16.06 1.85 4.86
CA GLY A 168 -17.45 1.50 5.11
C GLY A 168 -17.73 0.00 5.10
N TRP A 169 -19.00 -0.34 5.26
CA TRP A 169 -19.52 -1.70 5.19
C TRP A 169 -20.24 -1.92 3.87
N TYR A 170 -20.04 -3.08 3.24
CA TYR A 170 -20.55 -3.37 1.91
C TYR A 170 -21.20 -4.75 1.83
N SER A 171 -22.24 -4.89 1.00
CA SER A 171 -22.89 -6.18 0.76
C SER A 171 -21.96 -7.17 0.06
N GLU A 172 -21.11 -6.66 -0.82
CA GLU A 172 -20.06 -7.42 -1.48
C GLU A 172 -18.74 -6.66 -1.47
N PRO A 173 -17.61 -7.38 -1.43
CA PRO A 173 -16.29 -6.77 -1.41
C PRO A 173 -15.85 -6.36 -2.83
N TRP A 174 -16.54 -5.41 -3.44
CA TRP A 174 -16.40 -4.99 -4.84
C TRP A 174 -14.98 -4.50 -5.22
N TRP A 175 -14.14 -4.15 -4.25
CA TRP A 175 -12.73 -3.79 -4.45
C TRP A 175 -11.78 -5.00 -4.50
N LYS A 176 -12.14 -6.14 -3.90
CA LYS A 176 -11.25 -7.32 -3.78
C LYS A 176 -10.76 -7.82 -5.14
N PRO A 177 -11.58 -7.89 -6.21
CA PRO A 177 -11.08 -8.28 -7.53
C PRO A 177 -9.94 -7.40 -8.04
N ALA A 178 -10.02 -6.09 -7.85
CA ALA A 178 -8.96 -5.16 -8.27
C ALA A 178 -7.71 -5.25 -7.38
N LEU A 179 -7.89 -5.58 -6.09
CA LEU A 179 -6.77 -5.84 -5.17
C LEU A 179 -5.95 -7.06 -5.60
N VAL A 180 -6.62 -8.12 -6.05
CA VAL A 180 -5.98 -9.36 -6.49
C VAL A 180 -5.42 -9.24 -7.91
N ALA A 181 -6.20 -8.71 -8.85
CA ALA A 181 -5.82 -8.63 -10.26
C ALA A 181 -4.90 -7.43 -10.58
N GLY A 182 -4.81 -6.45 -9.67
CA GLY A 182 -4.08 -5.20 -9.92
C GLY A 182 -4.75 -4.27 -10.94
N ALA A 183 -5.95 -4.61 -11.42
CA ALA A 183 -6.69 -3.85 -12.41
C ALA A 183 -8.19 -3.85 -12.11
N TRP A 184 -8.86 -2.75 -12.45
CA TRP A 184 -10.29 -2.59 -12.27
C TRP A 184 -11.08 -3.10 -13.46
N GLY A 185 -12.19 -3.81 -13.19
CA GLY A 185 -13.09 -4.29 -14.23
C GLY A 185 -13.84 -3.15 -14.95
N VAL A 186 -14.28 -3.44 -16.17
CA VAL A 186 -15.20 -2.59 -16.93
C VAL A 186 -16.47 -2.38 -16.10
N GLY A 187 -16.94 -1.13 -15.98
CA GLY A 187 -18.14 -0.79 -15.21
C GLY A 187 -17.89 -0.42 -13.74
N SER A 188 -16.68 -0.62 -13.20
CA SER A 188 -16.33 -0.24 -11.81
C SER A 188 -16.60 1.24 -11.50
N ALA A 189 -16.37 2.14 -12.45
CA ALA A 189 -16.66 3.56 -12.30
C ALA A 189 -18.16 3.87 -12.27
N LEU A 190 -18.97 3.12 -13.03
CA LEU A 190 -20.43 3.24 -13.00
C LEU A 190 -21.00 2.70 -11.69
N LEU A 191 -20.47 1.58 -11.19
CA LEU A 191 -20.79 1.05 -9.87
C LEU A 191 -20.47 2.08 -8.79
N PHE A 192 -19.24 2.61 -8.81
CA PHE A 192 -18.81 3.66 -7.89
C PHE A 192 -19.75 4.87 -7.93
N ASN A 193 -20.04 5.40 -9.12
CA ASN A 193 -20.94 6.54 -9.26
C ASN A 193 -22.33 6.25 -8.68
N SER A 194 -22.86 5.06 -8.94
CA SER A 194 -24.19 4.66 -8.48
C SER A 194 -24.22 4.55 -6.96
N LEU A 195 -23.15 4.02 -6.34
CA LEU A 195 -23.03 3.90 -4.89
C LEU A 195 -22.75 5.23 -4.18
N PHE A 196 -22.01 6.17 -4.78
CA PHE A 196 -21.48 7.30 -3.99
C PHE A 196 -21.88 8.67 -4.50
N SER A 197 -22.55 8.78 -5.65
CA SER A 197 -23.02 10.07 -6.16
C SER A 197 -23.86 10.81 -5.10
N GLY A 198 -23.47 12.06 -4.81
CA GLY A 198 -24.13 12.91 -3.82
C GLY A 198 -23.93 12.53 -2.35
N MET A 199 -23.10 11.52 -2.03
CA MET A 199 -22.84 11.12 -0.64
C MET A 199 -21.85 12.07 0.03
N HIS A 200 -22.23 12.70 1.14
CA HIS A 200 -21.42 13.74 1.81
C HIS A 200 -20.03 13.24 2.24
N GLY A 201 -19.91 11.98 2.65
CA GLY A 201 -18.61 11.40 3.06
C GLY A 201 -17.69 10.98 1.91
N VAL A 202 -18.15 11.06 0.65
CA VAL A 202 -17.39 10.69 -0.55
C VAL A 202 -17.39 11.86 -1.53
N GLY A 203 -16.40 12.74 -1.39
CA GLY A 203 -16.34 14.02 -2.11
C GLY A 203 -15.88 13.95 -3.57
N TYR A 204 -15.88 12.77 -4.21
CA TYR A 204 -15.43 12.59 -5.58
C TYR A 204 -16.40 11.68 -6.36
N GLY A 205 -16.60 11.99 -7.64
CA GLY A 205 -17.43 11.20 -8.55
C GLY A 205 -16.63 10.15 -9.33
N ALA A 206 -17.27 9.50 -10.30
CA ALA A 206 -16.64 8.51 -11.19
C ALA A 206 -15.31 8.97 -11.77
N GLN A 207 -15.24 10.21 -12.27
CA GLN A 207 -14.03 10.73 -12.88
C GLN A 207 -12.85 10.79 -11.90
N GLY A 208 -13.10 11.21 -10.66
CA GLY A 208 -12.10 11.23 -9.58
C GLY A 208 -11.67 9.83 -9.17
N PHE A 209 -12.63 8.91 -9.07
CA PHE A 209 -12.34 7.50 -8.83
C PHE A 209 -11.45 6.89 -9.93
N GLU A 210 -11.79 7.08 -11.20
CA GLU A 210 -11.06 6.48 -12.33
C GLU A 210 -9.62 6.98 -12.46
N SER A 211 -9.44 8.27 -12.22
CA SER A 211 -8.15 8.96 -12.28
C SER A 211 -7.29 8.75 -11.03
N GLY A 212 -7.83 8.10 -10.00
CA GLY A 212 -7.14 7.92 -8.72
C GLY A 212 -7.17 9.15 -7.81
N PHE A 213 -7.90 10.20 -8.18
CA PHE A 213 -8.08 11.42 -7.41
C PHE A 213 -9.18 11.26 -6.35
N GLY A 214 -8.76 10.93 -5.13
CA GLY A 214 -9.56 11.15 -3.91
C GLY A 214 -9.45 12.62 -3.43
N GLN A 215 -10.30 13.02 -2.49
CA GLN A 215 -10.40 14.40 -1.96
C GLN A 215 -9.02 15.07 -1.72
N GLY A 216 -8.84 16.34 -2.15
CA GLY A 216 -7.72 17.20 -1.73
C GLY A 216 -6.75 17.76 -2.79
N TYR A 217 -6.95 17.53 -4.09
CA TYR A 217 -6.04 18.07 -5.12
C TYR A 217 -6.44 19.45 -5.68
N SER A 218 -7.66 19.94 -5.40
CA SER A 218 -8.04 21.32 -5.72
C SER A 218 -7.14 22.32 -5.00
N ASP A 219 -6.73 22.01 -3.77
CA ASP A 219 -5.97 22.94 -2.93
C ASP A 219 -4.45 22.76 -3.12
N GLY A 220 -4.02 21.59 -3.64
CA GLY A 220 -2.62 21.26 -3.90
C GLY A 220 -2.10 21.67 -5.29
N TYR A 221 -2.97 21.71 -6.30
CA TYR A 221 -2.58 22.16 -7.64
C TYR A 221 -2.38 23.69 -7.69
N ASP A 222 -3.26 24.43 -7.00
CA ASP A 222 -3.11 25.88 -6.84
C ASP A 222 -1.91 26.24 -5.94
N ALA A 223 -1.63 25.45 -4.89
CA ALA A 223 -0.44 25.65 -4.05
C ALA A 223 0.87 25.27 -4.77
N GLY A 224 0.86 24.26 -5.65
CA GLY A 224 2.04 23.84 -6.43
C GLY A 224 2.38 24.78 -7.59
N LEU A 225 1.38 25.40 -8.21
CA LEU A 225 1.58 26.45 -9.22
C LEU A 225 2.00 27.79 -8.59
N ASN A 226 1.46 28.14 -7.42
CA ASN A 226 1.82 29.38 -6.73
C ASN A 226 3.19 29.30 -6.03
N ALA A 227 3.56 28.13 -5.46
CA ALA A 227 4.91 27.91 -4.92
C ALA A 227 6.02 27.82 -5.99
N GLY A 228 5.64 27.62 -7.27
CA GLY A 228 6.56 27.65 -8.41
C GLY A 228 6.73 29.03 -9.05
N GLN A 229 5.96 30.04 -8.62
CA GLN A 229 5.94 31.35 -9.28
C GLN A 229 6.40 32.51 -8.38
N ASP A 230 6.39 32.35 -7.05
CA ASP A 230 6.83 33.39 -6.08
C ASP A 230 8.23 33.14 -5.46
N GLY A 231 9.06 32.32 -6.13
CA GLY A 231 10.48 32.14 -5.81
C GLY A 231 11.38 33.14 -6.54
N GLY A 232 11.26 34.42 -6.16
CA GLY A 232 12.14 35.57 -6.46
C GLY A 232 13.24 35.39 -7.52
N ALA A 233 13.00 35.99 -8.69
CA ALA A 233 14.07 36.43 -9.58
C ALA A 233 14.90 37.56 -8.92
N ASP A 234 16.22 37.50 -9.14
CA ASP A 234 17.30 38.50 -8.93
C ASP A 234 18.42 37.94 -8.04
N GLN A 235 19.72 37.98 -8.34
CA GLN A 235 20.51 38.47 -9.48
C GLN A 235 21.97 38.06 -9.18
N GLY A 236 22.74 37.65 -10.21
CA GLY A 236 24.21 37.46 -10.14
C GLY A 236 24.65 36.18 -10.86
N GLY A 237 25.16 36.15 -12.09
CA GLY A 237 25.86 37.18 -12.85
C GLY A 237 27.34 36.80 -13.00
N TRP A 238 27.66 35.77 -13.81
CA TRP A 238 28.97 35.58 -14.45
C TRP A 238 28.79 34.87 -15.78
N ASP A 239 28.98 35.63 -16.85
CA ASP A 239 29.18 35.20 -18.23
C ASP A 239 30.69 34.93 -18.42
N GLN A 240 31.07 33.73 -18.90
CA GLN A 240 32.17 33.60 -19.85
C GLN A 240 32.20 32.19 -20.49
N GLY A 241 32.09 32.14 -21.81
CA GLY A 241 32.94 31.26 -22.61
C GLY A 241 32.25 30.18 -23.43
N SER A 242 31.68 30.60 -24.56
CA SER A 242 31.44 29.80 -25.77
C SER A 242 32.69 29.04 -26.25
N GLY A 243 32.52 27.79 -26.69
CA GLY A 243 33.55 27.04 -27.41
C GLY A 243 32.99 25.74 -27.95
N ALA A 244 32.46 25.79 -29.17
CA ALA A 244 32.07 24.63 -29.94
C ALA A 244 33.29 23.83 -30.42
N ASP A 245 32.98 22.60 -30.83
CA ASP A 245 33.63 21.82 -31.89
C ASP A 245 34.59 20.67 -31.52
N GLN A 246 34.23 19.53 -32.13
CA GLN A 246 35.05 18.38 -32.53
C GLN A 246 35.45 17.39 -31.42
N GLY A 247 35.17 16.09 -31.51
CA GLY A 247 34.71 15.26 -32.62
C GLY A 247 35.17 13.81 -32.37
N GLY A 248 34.42 12.85 -32.94
CA GLY A 248 34.78 11.43 -33.02
C GLY A 248 34.09 10.56 -31.96
N GLY A 249 33.27 9.56 -32.27
CA GLY A 249 33.07 8.87 -33.54
C GLY A 249 33.08 7.35 -33.31
N TRP A 250 31.87 6.78 -33.40
CA TRP A 250 31.53 5.46 -33.94
C TRP A 250 31.69 4.16 -33.11
N ASP A 251 30.64 3.34 -33.32
CA ASP A 251 30.56 1.88 -33.33
C ASP A 251 30.34 1.14 -31.99
N GLN A 252 29.47 0.14 -31.86
CA GLN A 252 28.42 -0.47 -32.69
C GLN A 252 27.71 -1.56 -31.85
N GLY A 253 26.46 -1.88 -32.20
CA GLY A 253 25.77 -3.12 -31.83
C GLY A 253 24.82 -2.97 -30.63
N GLY A 254 23.49 -2.95 -30.74
CA GLY A 254 22.60 -3.51 -31.75
C GLY A 254 22.06 -4.87 -31.28
N GLY A 255 20.74 -4.98 -31.08
CA GLY A 255 20.06 -6.27 -30.93
C GLY A 255 18.89 -6.29 -29.96
N TRP A 256 17.73 -5.80 -30.40
CA TRP A 256 16.44 -6.16 -29.83
C TRP A 256 16.02 -7.49 -30.47
N ASP A 257 15.76 -8.54 -29.69
CA ASP A 257 15.05 -9.72 -30.17
C ASP A 257 13.75 -9.91 -29.39
N SER A 258 12.67 -9.61 -30.11
CA SER A 258 11.30 -10.03 -29.88
C SER A 258 11.12 -11.40 -30.53
N GLY A 259 10.63 -12.39 -29.78
CA GLY A 259 10.25 -13.69 -30.35
C GLY A 259 9.40 -14.49 -29.39
N GLY A 260 8.09 -14.46 -29.58
CA GLY A 260 7.13 -15.30 -28.86
C GLY A 260 6.74 -16.56 -29.62
N SER A 261 5.98 -17.39 -28.89
CA SER A 261 5.11 -18.51 -29.30
C SER A 261 5.72 -19.91 -29.48
N GLY A 262 5.06 -20.88 -28.83
CA GLY A 262 5.30 -22.32 -28.97
C GLY A 262 4.56 -23.11 -27.89
N TRP A 263 3.24 -23.26 -28.05
CA TRP A 263 2.44 -24.27 -27.37
C TRP A 263 2.80 -25.66 -27.91
N ASP A 264 2.91 -26.66 -27.03
CA ASP A 264 2.69 -28.10 -27.25
C ASP A 264 3.13 -28.81 -25.94
N GLY A 265 2.43 -29.76 -25.32
CA GLY A 265 1.20 -30.46 -25.63
C GLY A 265 1.09 -31.70 -24.73
N GLY A 266 -0.10 -31.94 -24.16
CA GLY A 266 -0.61 -33.24 -23.65
C GLY A 266 0.03 -33.79 -22.34
N GLY A 267 -0.70 -34.40 -21.40
CA GLY A 267 -2.08 -34.86 -21.40
C GLY A 267 -2.19 -36.21 -20.65
N TRP A 268 -3.17 -36.27 -19.74
CA TRP A 268 -3.98 -37.43 -19.33
C TRP A 268 -3.38 -38.59 -18.48
N ASP A 269 -4.06 -38.77 -17.34
CA ASP A 269 -4.67 -40.02 -16.85
C ASP A 269 -3.93 -41.08 -16.03
N GLY A 270 -4.69 -41.54 -15.02
CA GLY A 270 -4.66 -42.88 -14.44
C GLY A 270 -3.81 -42.95 -13.18
N GLY A 271 -4.31 -43.26 -11.99
CA GLY A 271 -5.45 -44.11 -11.66
C GLY A 271 -4.96 -45.22 -10.72
N GLY A 272 -5.71 -45.48 -9.65
CA GLY A 272 -5.51 -46.62 -8.74
C GLY A 272 -4.35 -46.42 -7.76
N GLY A 273 -4.50 -46.60 -6.46
CA GLY A 273 -5.26 -47.67 -5.82
C GLY A 273 -4.27 -48.59 -5.12
N ASP A 274 -4.25 -48.46 -3.80
CA ASP A 274 -4.30 -49.58 -2.86
C ASP A 274 -3.07 -50.46 -2.52
N PHE A 275 -2.96 -50.66 -1.20
CA PHE A 275 -2.35 -51.75 -0.41
C PHE A 275 -0.84 -51.81 -0.17
N GLY A 276 -0.50 -51.88 1.13
CA GLY A 276 0.68 -52.59 1.60
C GLY A 276 1.13 -52.11 2.98
N GLY A 277 0.43 -52.52 4.04
CA GLY A 277 0.94 -52.37 5.40
C GLY A 277 2.16 -53.26 5.63
N ASP A 278 3.05 -52.83 6.52
CA ASP A 278 3.86 -53.75 7.29
C ASP A 278 4.07 -53.25 8.71
N PHE A 279 3.86 -54.17 9.64
CA PHE A 279 4.13 -54.06 11.06
C PHE A 279 5.65 -54.13 11.27
N GLY A 280 6.21 -53.23 12.08
CA GLY A 280 7.61 -53.32 12.48
C GLY A 280 7.77 -52.83 13.91
N ASP A 281 8.04 -53.79 14.80
CA ASP A 281 8.51 -53.63 16.17
C ASP A 281 9.48 -52.44 16.35
N PHE A 282 9.28 -51.67 17.42
CA PHE A 282 10.19 -51.42 18.56
C PHE A 282 9.76 -50.17 19.34
#